data_AF-K0B8E9-F1
#
_entry.id   AF-K0B8E9-F1
#
_cell.length_a   1.000
_cell.length_b   1.000
_cell.length_c   1.000
_cell.angle_alpha   90.00
_cell.angle_beta   90.00
_cell.angle_gamma   90.00
#
_symmetry.space_group_name_H-M   'P 1'
#
loop_
_entity.id
_entity.type
_entity.pdbx_description
1 polymer ?
#
loop_
_entity_poly.entity_id
_entity_poly.type
_entity_poly.pdbx_seq_one_letter_code
_entity_poly.pdbx_strand_id
1 'polypeptide(L)' 'MESQSQKIDDIMIETNEKISAIVNEMRNIRFSKMNESEKQAKCDKLRKEFEQVMIEEEEKIVKVMEKLP' A
#
# COMPACT_ATOMS: atom_id res chain seq x y z
N MET A 1 27.80 -1.75 2.50
CA MET A 1 26.59 -2.16 3.25
C MET A 1 25.63 -0.99 3.16
N GLU A 2 24.44 -1.19 2.62
CA GLU A 2 23.37 -0.19 2.76
C GLU A 2 23.06 0.02 4.24
N SER A 3 22.93 1.29 4.63
CA SER A 3 22.51 1.63 5.98
C SER A 3 21.08 1.13 6.23
N GLN A 4 20.74 0.80 7.48
CA GLN A 4 19.36 0.42 7.82
C GLN A 4 18.37 1.56 7.51
N SER A 5 18.81 2.82 7.61
CA SER A 5 18.03 3.98 7.19
C SER A 5 17.66 3.90 5.70
N GLN A 6 18.63 3.62 4.83
CA GLN A 6 18.37 3.44 3.39
C GLN A 6 17.34 2.34 3.12
N LYS A 7 17.41 1.23 3.85
CA LYS A 7 16.44 0.13 3.68
C LYS A 7 15.02 0.52 4.08
N ILE A 8 14.88 1.33 5.13
CA ILE A 8 13.57 1.86 5.54
C ILE A 8 13.07 2.85 4.49
N ASP A 9 13.94 3.73 3.99
CA ASP A 9 13.59 4.69 2.94
C ASP A 9 13.13 3.96 1.66
N ASP A 10 13.81 2.90 1.25
CA ASP A 10 13.43 2.07 0.10
C ASP A 10 12.07 1.40 0.30
N ILE A 11 11.81 0.85 1.50
CA ILE A 11 10.50 0.27 1.85
C ILE A 11 9.40 1.34 1.78
N MET A 12 9.66 2.55 2.28
CA MET A 12 8.70 3.65 2.25
C MET A 12 8.41 4.13 0.82
N ILE A 13 9.42 4.13 -0.06
CA ILE A 13 9.24 4.45 -1.49
C ILE A 13 8.37 3.40 -2.17
N GLU A 14 8.70 2.10 -2.00
CA GLU A 14 7.91 0.99 -2.55
C GLU A 14 6.46 1.03 -2.05
N THR A 15 6.28 1.31 -0.76
CA THR A 15 4.96 1.46 -0.12
C THR A 15 4.16 2.59 -0.78
N ASN A 16 4.78 3.75 -0.99
CA ASN A 16 4.12 4.89 -1.64
C ASN A 16 3.71 4.59 -3.09
N GLU A 17 4.51 3.83 -3.83
CA GLU A 17 4.15 3.40 -5.19
C GLU A 17 2.92 2.48 -5.18
N LYS A 18 2.88 1.48 -4.28
CA LYS A 18 1.74 0.57 -4.12
C LYS A 18 0.46 1.32 -3.72
N ILE A 19 0.55 2.21 -2.74
CA ILE A 19 -0.57 3.03 -2.29
C ILE A 19 -1.08 3.91 -3.44
N SER A 20 -0.17 4.52 -4.19
CA SER A 20 -0.52 5.37 -5.33
C SER A 20 -1.27 4.58 -6.41
N ALA A 21 -0.86 3.34 -6.68
CA ALA A 21 -1.55 2.46 -7.61
C ALA A 21 -3.00 2.16 -7.15
N ILE A 22 -3.19 1.80 -5.87
CA ILE A 22 -4.51 1.54 -5.29
C ILE A 22 -5.41 2.79 -5.38
N VAL A 23 -4.90 3.95 -4.96
CA VAL A 23 -5.65 5.22 -5.00
C VAL A 23 -6.04 5.59 -6.43
N ASN A 24 -5.13 5.40 -7.40
CA ASN A 24 -5.42 5.63 -8.81
C ASN A 24 -6.50 4.68 -9.33
N GLU A 25 -6.49 3.41 -8.91
CA GLU A 25 -7.54 2.47 -9.28
C GLU A 25 -8.90 2.85 -8.68
N MET A 26 -8.94 3.25 -7.40
CA MET A 26 -10.15 3.77 -6.76
C MET A 26 -10.70 5.00 -7.51
N ARG A 27 -9.81 5.90 -7.95
CA ARG A 27 -10.17 7.06 -8.78
C ARG A 27 -10.77 6.62 -10.11
N ASN A 28 -10.16 5.65 -10.80
CA ASN A 28 -10.66 5.12 -12.06
C ASN A 28 -12.05 4.48 -11.90
N ILE A 29 -12.27 3.72 -10.83
CA ILE A 29 -13.58 3.13 -10.51
C ILE A 29 -14.62 4.23 -10.29
N ARG A 30 -14.29 5.27 -9.53
CA ARG A 30 -15.21 6.39 -9.24
C ARG A 30 -15.74 7.05 -10.52
N PHE A 31 -14.86 7.28 -11.50
CA PHE A 31 -15.20 7.91 -12.78
C PHE A 31 -15.61 6.93 -13.90
N SER A 32 -15.65 5.63 -13.61
CA SER A 32 -16.10 4.63 -14.57
C SER A 32 -17.61 4.71 -14.81
N LYS A 33 -18.05 4.13 -15.95
CA LYS A 33 -19.48 3.95 -16.28
C LYS A 33 -20.13 2.76 -15.57
N MET A 34 -19.46 2.14 -14.59
CA MET A 34 -20.00 1.05 -13.80
C MET A 34 -21.19 1.52 -12.94
N ASN A 35 -22.06 0.61 -12.52
CA ASN A 35 -23.11 0.96 -11.57
C ASN A 35 -22.53 1.18 -10.15
N GLU A 36 -23.26 1.91 -9.31
CA GLU A 36 -22.75 2.31 -7.98
C GLU A 36 -22.51 1.12 -7.04
N SER A 37 -23.30 0.04 -7.15
CA SER A 37 -23.09 -1.16 -6.34
C SER A 37 -21.78 -1.87 -6.70
N GLU A 38 -21.48 -2.00 -7.99
CA GLU A 38 -20.21 -2.54 -8.48
C GLU A 38 -19.02 -1.66 -8.10
N LYS A 39 -19.17 -0.33 -8.20
CA LYS A 39 -18.14 0.61 -7.74
C LYS A 39 -17.85 0.43 -6.26
N GLN A 40 -18.90 0.33 -5.43
CA GLN A 40 -18.76 0.15 -4.00
C GLN A 40 -18.04 -1.17 -3.69
N ALA A 41 -18.47 -2.29 -4.26
CA ALA A 41 -17.86 -3.59 -4.04
C ALA A 41 -16.36 -3.61 -4.43
N LYS A 42 -16.00 -2.97 -5.55
CA LYS A 42 -14.60 -2.86 -5.98
C LYS A 42 -13.78 -1.94 -5.08
N CYS A 43 -14.31 -0.78 -4.71
CA CYS A 43 -13.65 0.12 -3.76
C CYS A 43 -13.45 -0.54 -2.38
N ASP A 44 -14.41 -1.33 -1.90
CA ASP A 44 -14.29 -2.06 -0.64
C ASP A 44 -13.20 -3.13 -0.70
N LYS A 45 -13.05 -3.81 -1.85
CA LYS A 45 -11.93 -4.71 -2.09
C LYS A 45 -10.59 -3.98 -2.03
N LEU A 46 -10.48 -2.84 -2.73
CA LEU A 46 -9.26 -2.03 -2.74
C LEU A 46 -8.89 -1.47 -1.36
N ARG A 47 -9.88 -1.14 -0.52
CA ARG A 47 -9.62 -0.73 0.87
C ARG A 47 -8.99 -1.85 1.69
N LYS A 48 -9.45 -3.09 1.52
CA LYS A 48 -8.86 -4.25 2.20
C LYS A 48 -7.44 -4.53 1.70
N GLU A 49 -7.21 -4.37 0.40
CA GLU A 49 -5.88 -4.49 -0.18
C GLU A 49 -4.92 -3.42 0.35
N PHE A 50 -5.39 -2.17 0.47
CA PHE A 50 -4.63 -1.10 1.11
C PHE A 50 -4.23 -1.45 2.56
N GLU A 51 -5.19 -1.92 3.36
CA GLU A 51 -4.93 -2.33 4.75
C GLU A 51 -3.90 -3.46 4.83
N GLN A 52 -4.03 -4.46 3.95
CA GLN A 52 -3.08 -5.57 3.87
C GLN A 52 -1.67 -5.09 3.52
N VAL A 53 -1.53 -4.20 2.54
CA VAL A 53 -0.23 -3.60 2.17
C VAL A 53 0.37 -2.87 3.37
N MET A 54 -0.41 -2.05 4.08
CA MET A 54 0.10 -1.32 5.25
C MET A 54 0.65 -2.27 6.34
N ILE A 55 -0.05 -3.36 6.62
CA ILE A 55 0.39 -4.38 7.59
C ILE A 55 1.69 -5.04 7.14
N GLU A 56 1.78 -5.46 5.88
CA GLU A 56 2.97 -6.12 5.34
C GLU A 56 4.20 -5.21 5.36
N GLU A 57 4.03 -3.94 5.01
CA GLU A 57 5.12 -2.97 5.00
C GLU A 57 5.56 -2.59 6.43
N GLU A 58 4.63 -2.48 7.38
CA GLU A 58 4.95 -2.31 8.81
C GLU A 58 5.79 -3.48 9.34
N GLU A 59 5.42 -4.72 9.02
CA GLU A 59 6.22 -5.90 9.40
C GLU A 59 7.63 -5.86 8.82
N LYS A 60 7.80 -5.37 7.58
CA LYS A 60 9.14 -5.24 6.98
C LYS A 60 9.99 -4.22 7.73
N ILE A 61 9.41 -3.08 8.08
CA ILE A 61 10.10 -2.03 8.86
C ILE A 61 10.50 -2.59 10.23
N VAL A 62 9.58 -3.26 10.93
CA VAL A 62 9.87 -3.91 12.22
C VAL A 62 11.04 -4.89 12.10
N LYS A 63 11.05 -5.76 11.07
CA LYS A 63 12.17 -6.70 10.82
C LYS A 63 13.51 -6.02 10.53
N VAL A 64 13.50 -4.81 9.97
CA VAL A 64 14.73 -4.03 9.78
C VAL A 64 15.19 -3.43 11.11
N MET A 65 14.26 -2.96 11.94
CA MET A 65 14.54 -2.39 13.26
C MET A 65 14.95 -3.44 14.30
N GLU A 66 14.36 -4.64 14.31
CA GLU A 66 14.71 -5.73 15.25
C GLU A 66 16.14 -6.27 15.04
N LYS A 67 16.78 -5.95 13.91
CA LYS A 67 18.21 -6.24 13.67
C LYS A 67 19.15 -5.23 14.36
N LEU A 68 18.64 -4.44 15.30
CA LEU A 68 19.43 -3.58 16.18
C LEU A 68 20.10 -4.41 17.30
N PRO A 69 21.37 -4.15 17.64
CA PRO A 69 21.94 -4.57 18.93
C PRO A 69 21.33 -3.78 20.10
#